data_AF-H3NIZ5-F1
#
_entry.id   AF-H3NIZ5-F1
#
_cell.length_a   1.000
_cell.length_b   1.000
_cell.length_c   1.000
_cell.angle_alpha   90.00
_cell.angle_beta   90.00
_cell.angle_gamma   90.00
#
_symmetry.space_group_name_H-M   'P 1'
#
loop_
_entity.id
_entity.type
_entity.pdbx_description
1 polymer ?
#
loop_
_entity_poly.entity_id
_entity_poly.type
_entity_poly.pdbx_seq_one_letter_code
_entity_poly.pdbx_strand_id
1 'polypeptide(L)'
;MAVANIKVTLNCPIEKVWDKVTDLRDFGWRSDIKDIKIIDDKNFVEITKDGIETNFKVIECTKHQCWSFEIENANIKGTWIGKFYSNGDKTTLDFTENII
;
A
#
# COMPACT_ATOMS: atom_id res chain seq x y z
N MET A 1 4.47 10.21 -16.37
CA MET A 1 3.23 9.41 -16.41
C MET A 1 3.51 7.95 -16.72
N ALA A 2 3.69 7.16 -15.67
CA ALA A 2 3.82 5.72 -15.70
C ALA A 2 2.69 5.10 -14.86
N VAL A 3 1.98 4.14 -15.42
CA VAL A 3 0.95 3.37 -14.72
C VAL A 3 1.41 1.93 -14.64
N ALA A 4 1.47 1.39 -13.43
CA ALA A 4 1.76 -0.01 -13.16
C ALA A 4 0.53 -0.65 -12.52
N ASN A 5 0.19 -1.87 -12.96
CA ASN A 5 -0.86 -2.66 -12.35
C ASN A 5 -0.34 -4.08 -12.11
N ILE A 6 -0.73 -4.65 -10.97
CA ILE A 6 -0.49 -6.05 -10.65
C ILE A 6 -1.76 -6.65 -10.06
N LYS A 7 -2.08 -7.86 -10.51
CA LYS A 7 -3.20 -8.64 -10.03
C LYS A 7 -2.75 -10.03 -9.62
N VAL A 8 -3.11 -10.46 -8.42
CA VAL A 8 -2.72 -11.77 -7.88
C VAL A 8 -3.82 -12.35 -7.00
N THR A 9 -3.95 -13.67 -6.99
CA THR A 9 -4.84 -14.39 -6.07
C THR A 9 -4.03 -15.18 -5.06
N LEU A 10 -4.21 -14.85 -3.79
CA LEU A 10 -3.58 -15.51 -2.65
C LEU A 10 -4.53 -16.57 -2.08
N ASN A 11 -4.00 -17.74 -1.72
CA ASN A 11 -4.73 -18.78 -1.00
C ASN A 11 -4.82 -18.45 0.51
N CYS A 12 -5.23 -17.23 0.84
CA CYS A 12 -5.39 -16.73 2.19
C CYS A 12 -6.72 -15.97 2.30
N PRO A 13 -7.39 -16.03 3.47
CA PRO A 13 -8.59 -15.25 3.72
C PRO A 13 -8.29 -13.75 3.73
N ILE A 14 -9.28 -12.96 3.32
CA ILE A 14 -9.13 -11.51 3.10
C ILE A 14 -8.71 -10.75 4.35
N GLU A 15 -9.14 -11.20 5.53
CA GLU A 15 -8.80 -10.60 6.82
C GLU A 15 -7.28 -10.60 7.03
N LYS A 16 -6.64 -11.77 6.87
CA LYS A 16 -5.19 -11.91 7.03
C LYS A 16 -4.41 -11.09 6.00
N VAL A 17 -4.88 -11.07 4.77
CA VAL A 17 -4.23 -10.32 3.69
C VAL A 17 -4.37 -8.82 3.93
N TRP A 18 -5.57 -8.37 4.31
CA TRP A 18 -5.86 -6.98 4.63
C TRP A 18 -5.01 -6.49 5.79
N ASP A 19 -5.02 -7.21 6.92
CA ASP A 19 -4.23 -6.85 8.10
C ASP A 19 -2.74 -6.78 7.73
N LYS A 20 -2.23 -7.75 6.98
CA LYS A 20 -0.81 -7.77 6.60
C LYS A 20 -0.40 -6.63 5.64
N VAL A 21 -1.28 -6.24 4.72
CA VAL A 21 -0.99 -5.17 3.75
C VAL A 21 -1.18 -3.78 4.37
N THR A 22 -2.13 -3.62 5.28
CA THR A 22 -2.47 -2.32 5.89
C THR A 22 -1.75 -2.04 7.21
N ASP A 23 -1.04 -3.04 7.78
CA ASP A 23 -0.20 -2.85 8.96
C ASP A 23 1.12 -2.13 8.61
N LEU A 24 1.13 -0.82 8.87
CA LEU A 24 2.30 0.06 8.72
C LEU A 24 3.44 -0.23 9.71
N ARG A 25 3.25 -1.10 10.71
CA ARG A 25 4.27 -1.48 11.69
C ARG A 25 4.93 -2.81 11.33
N ASP A 26 4.23 -3.67 10.59
CA ASP A 26 4.72 -4.99 10.17
C ASP A 26 5.11 -5.00 8.68
N PHE A 27 6.05 -4.12 8.33
CA PHE A 27 6.61 -3.97 6.99
C PHE A 27 7.79 -4.90 6.71
N GLY A 28 8.07 -5.91 7.55
CA GLY A 28 9.24 -6.79 7.42
C GLY A 28 9.29 -7.62 6.12
N TRP A 29 8.16 -7.72 5.41
CA TRP A 29 8.06 -8.35 4.09
C TRP A 29 8.49 -7.43 2.94
N ARG A 30 8.67 -6.12 3.21
CA ARG A 30 9.19 -5.11 2.29
C ARG A 30 10.68 -4.90 2.55
N SER A 31 11.51 -5.63 1.81
CA SER A 31 12.96 -5.66 2.03
C SER A 31 13.67 -4.34 1.71
N ASP A 32 13.02 -3.45 0.97
CA ASP A 32 13.47 -2.13 0.54
C ASP A 32 13.20 -1.03 1.60
N ILE A 33 12.27 -1.27 2.52
CA ILE A 33 11.93 -0.31 3.58
C ILE A 33 12.92 -0.41 4.74
N LYS A 34 13.32 0.77 5.23
CA LYS A 34 14.10 0.94 6.45
C LYS A 34 13.20 1.29 7.64
N ASP A 35 12.26 2.20 7.44
CA ASP A 35 11.40 2.73 8.51
C ASP A 35 10.09 3.28 7.95
N ILE A 36 9.03 3.29 8.77
CA ILE A 36 7.75 3.94 8.47
C ILE A 36 7.39 4.82 9.65
N LYS A 37 7.32 6.14 9.42
CA LYS A 37 6.90 7.13 10.41
C LYS A 37 5.41 7.41 10.23
N ILE A 38 4.59 7.02 11.20
CA ILE A 38 3.17 7.37 11.23
C ILE A 38 3.03 8.78 11.79
N ILE A 39 2.50 9.72 11.01
CA ILE A 39 2.32 11.12 11.39
C ILE A 39 0.95 11.31 12.07
N ASP A 40 -0.10 10.77 11.44
CA ASP A 40 -1.47 10.75 11.95
C ASP A 40 -2.27 9.60 11.33
N ASP A 41 -3.59 9.58 11.52
CA ASP A 41 -4.48 8.50 11.05
C ASP A 41 -4.49 8.32 9.51
N LYS A 42 -4.09 9.36 8.76
CA LYS A 42 -4.10 9.35 7.29
C LYS A 42 -2.73 9.61 6.68
N ASN A 43 -1.78 10.18 7.41
CA ASN A 43 -0.48 10.55 6.86
C ASN A 43 0.63 9.70 7.48
N PHE A 44 1.50 9.16 6.63
CA PHE A 44 2.70 8.45 7.04
C PHE A 44 3.83 8.68 6.04
N VAL A 45 5.06 8.45 6.47
CA VAL A 45 6.26 8.60 5.64
C VAL A 45 6.99 7.26 5.61
N GLU A 46 7.21 6.72 4.42
CA GLU A 46 8.10 5.56 4.27
C GLU A 46 9.52 6.05 3.94
N ILE A 47 10.50 5.38 4.54
CA ILE A 47 11.91 5.67 4.35
C ILE A 47 12.55 4.40 3.81
N THR A 48 13.05 4.47 2.58
CA THR A 48 13.78 3.35 1.99
C THR A 48 15.18 3.20 2.60
N LYS A 49 15.81 2.05 2.40
CA LYS A 49 17.20 1.83 2.85
C LYS A 49 18.20 2.79 2.22
N ASP A 50 17.91 3.27 1.01
CA ASP A 50 18.69 4.29 0.30
C ASP A 50 18.45 5.71 0.81
N GLY A 51 17.55 5.89 1.79
CA GLY A 51 17.31 7.17 2.46
C GLY A 51 16.27 8.06 1.77
N ILE A 52 15.49 7.53 0.82
CA ILE A 52 14.43 8.28 0.16
C ILE A 52 13.21 8.31 1.10
N GLU A 53 12.81 9.52 1.50
CA GLU A 53 11.59 9.75 2.27
C GLU A 53 10.43 10.02 1.30
N THR A 54 9.36 9.24 1.40
CA THR A 54 8.14 9.40 0.59
C THR A 54 6.95 9.59 1.49
N ASN A 55 6.19 10.67 1.25
CA ASN A 55 4.99 10.99 1.99
C ASN A 55 3.81 10.28 1.36
N PHE A 56 3.01 9.66 2.20
CA PHE A 56 1.79 8.96 1.83
C PHE A 56 0.62 9.56 2.59
N LYS A 57 -0.47 9.78 1.86
CA LYS A 57 -1.72 10.31 2.41
C LYS A 57 -2.89 9.42 2.01
N VAL A 58 -3.45 8.72 2.98
CA VAL A 58 -4.60 7.83 2.84
C VAL A 58 -5.82 8.64 2.42
N ILE A 59 -6.38 8.27 1.27
CA ILE A 59 -7.60 8.83 0.70
C ILE A 59 -8.79 7.96 1.07
N GLU A 60 -8.64 6.64 0.98
CA GLU A 60 -9.68 5.67 1.30
C GLU A 60 -9.11 4.49 2.08
N CYS A 61 -9.83 4.07 3.13
CA CYS A 61 -9.53 2.87 3.90
C CYS A 61 -10.85 2.16 4.22
N THR A 62 -11.39 1.45 3.24
CA THR A 62 -12.61 0.66 3.35
C THR A 62 -12.20 -0.79 3.64
N LYS A 63 -12.40 -1.22 4.89
CA LYS A 63 -11.98 -2.52 5.40
C LYS A 63 -12.36 -3.67 4.45
N HIS A 64 -11.36 -4.48 4.09
CA HIS A 64 -11.47 -5.63 3.19
C HIS A 64 -11.94 -5.30 1.76
N GLN A 65 -11.86 -4.04 1.32
CA GLN A 65 -12.32 -3.64 -0.01
C GLN A 65 -11.31 -2.74 -0.73
N CYS A 66 -10.91 -1.65 -0.10
CA CYS A 66 -10.10 -0.62 -0.76
C CYS A 66 -9.17 0.07 0.24
N TRP A 67 -7.90 0.14 -0.11
CA TRP A 67 -6.94 1.01 0.55
C TRP A 67 -6.26 1.84 -0.53
N SER A 68 -6.34 3.17 -0.44
CA SER A 68 -5.74 4.06 -1.44
C SER A 68 -5.10 5.28 -0.81
N PHE A 69 -4.06 5.78 -1.44
CA PHE A 69 -3.30 6.93 -0.96
C PHE A 69 -2.63 7.71 -2.09
N GLU A 70 -2.38 8.99 -1.83
CA GLU A 70 -1.49 9.84 -2.63
C GLU A 70 -0.03 9.54 -2.24
N ILE A 71 0.86 9.57 -3.22
CA ILE A 71 2.31 9.38 -3.07
C ILE A 71 2.98 10.70 -3.45
N GLU A 72 3.87 11.22 -2.60
CA GLU A 72 4.64 12.42 -2.90
C GLU A 72 6.03 12.40 -2.27
N ASN A 73 7.07 12.54 -3.09
CA ASN A 73 8.43 12.81 -2.65
C ASN A 73 9.10 13.85 -3.55
N ALA A 74 10.40 14.10 -3.34
CA ALA A 74 11.15 15.09 -4.12
C ALA A 74 11.22 14.80 -5.64
N ASN A 75 10.99 13.56 -6.06
CA ASN A 75 11.16 13.08 -7.44
C ASN A 75 9.85 12.68 -8.11
N ILE A 76 8.87 12.17 -7.35
CA ILE A 76 7.64 11.58 -7.87
C ILE A 76 6.41 12.09 -7.13
N LYS A 77 5.30 12.20 -7.88
CA LYS A 77 3.97 12.42 -7.35
C LYS A 77 3.01 11.43 -8.00
N GLY A 78 2.06 10.89 -7.26
CA GLY A 78 1.18 9.87 -7.80
C GLY A 78 0.08 9.42 -6.88
N THR A 79 -0.59 8.35 -7.28
CA THR A 79 -1.61 7.68 -6.50
C THR A 79 -1.40 6.18 -6.53
N TRP A 80 -1.77 5.52 -5.44
CA TRP A 80 -1.82 4.08 -5.35
C TRP A 80 -3.19 3.64 -4.88
N ILE A 81 -3.73 2.60 -5.51
CA ILE A 81 -5.05 2.07 -5.23
C ILE A 81 -4.91 0.55 -5.10
N GLY A 82 -5.16 0.03 -3.91
CA GLY A 82 -5.22 -1.38 -3.62
C GLY A 82 -6.65 -1.86 -3.43
N LYS A 83 -7.14 -2.69 -4.35
CA LYS A 83 -8.46 -3.32 -4.25
C LYS A 83 -8.32 -4.77 -3.80
N PHE A 84 -9.24 -5.19 -2.92
CA PHE A 84 -9.27 -6.51 -2.34
C PHE A 84 -10.61 -7.17 -2.64
N TYR A 85 -10.58 -8.40 -3.12
CA TYR A 85 -11.75 -9.18 -3.48
C TYR A 85 -11.72 -10.52 -2.75
N SER A 86 -12.75 -10.78 -1.94
CA SER A 86 -12.91 -12.06 -1.25
C SER A 86 -13.52 -13.10 -2.19
N ASN A 87 -12.88 -14.26 -2.29
CA ASN A 87 -13.30 -15.40 -3.12
C ASN A 87 -13.37 -16.67 -2.26
N GLY A 88 -14.10 -16.60 -1.14
CA GLY A 88 -14.14 -17.65 -0.13
C GLY A 88 -12.85 -17.66 0.70
N ASP A 89 -12.11 -18.76 0.69
CA ASP A 89 -10.83 -18.90 1.41
C ASP A 89 -9.63 -18.23 0.70
N LYS A 90 -9.89 -17.55 -0.42
CA LYS A 90 -8.89 -16.89 -1.25
C LYS A 90 -9.17 -15.40 -1.36
N THR A 91 -8.11 -14.64 -1.61
CA THR A 91 -8.18 -13.19 -1.80
C THR A 91 -7.53 -12.81 -3.11
N THR A 92 -8.24 -12.08 -3.96
CA THR A 92 -7.64 -11.46 -5.14
C THR A 92 -7.30 -10.00 -4.82
N LEU A 93 -6.05 -9.65 -5.08
CA LEU A 93 -5.52 -8.30 -4.98
C LEU A 93 -5.44 -7.70 -6.39
N ASP A 94 -5.84 -6.45 -6.53
CA ASP A 94 -5.71 -5.67 -7.77
C ASP A 94 -5.16 -4.29 -7.41
N PHE A 95 -3.85 -4.14 -7.59
CA PHE A 95 -3.10 -2.99 -7.12
C PHE A 95 -2.64 -2.17 -8.32
N THR A 96 -2.90 -0.88 -8.28
CA THR A 96 -2.54 0.05 -9.34
C THR A 96 -1.77 1.22 -8.75
N GLU A 97 -0.61 1.50 -9.33
CA GLU A 97 0.21 2.68 -9.05
C GLU A 97 0.22 3.58 -10.29
N ASN A 98 0.05 4.88 -10.08
CA ASN A 98 0.09 5.89 -11.13
C ASN A 98 1.01 7.03 -10.70
N ILE A 99 2.16 7.16 -11.35
CA ILE A 99 3.16 8.21 -11.10
C ILE A 99 3.14 9.22 -12.24
N ILE A 100 3.01 10.50 -11.90
CA ILE A 100 2.88 11.62 -12.84
C ILE A 100 4.25 12.20 -13.17
#